data_AF-A0A963HXG9-F1
#
_entry.id   AF-A0A963HXG9-F1
#
_cell.length_a   1.000
_cell.length_b   1.000
_cell.length_c   1.000
_cell.angle_alpha   90.00
_cell.angle_beta   90.00
_cell.angle_gamma   90.00
#
_symmetry.space_group_name_H-M   'P 1'
#
loop_
_entity.id
_entity.type
_entity.pdbx_description
1 polymer ?
#
loop_
_entity_poly.entity_id
_entity_poly.type
_entity_poly.pdbx_seq_one_letter_code
_entity_poly.pdbx_strand_id
1 'polypeptide(L)'
;MNKALLTGLLAVLSAGASAESVLHAAGKALGQISTGVAEGITQPMRDAQPEWITIAPKSKQECIAESGGELNTIYMRCRNGRQEYVRHDADGRKRVLSERPIPQH
;
A
#
# COMPACT_ATOMS: atom_id res chain seq x y z
N MET A 1 -13.90 -51.51 -26.93
CA MET A 1 -13.02 -52.47 -26.23
C MET A 1 -11.77 -51.68 -25.87
N ASN A 2 -11.35 -51.42 -24.63
CA ASN A 2 -11.56 -52.06 -23.33
C ASN A 2 -11.50 -51.02 -22.19
N LYS A 3 -12.23 -51.30 -21.11
CA LYS A 3 -12.08 -50.71 -19.77
C LYS A 3 -10.97 -51.46 -18.99
N ALA A 4 -10.51 -50.81 -17.92
CA ALA A 4 -9.63 -51.27 -16.84
C ALA A 4 -8.13 -50.99 -17.07
N LEU A 5 -7.30 -50.65 -16.07
CA LEU A 5 -7.32 -51.10 -14.69
C LEU A 5 -6.49 -50.15 -13.80
N LEU A 6 -6.92 -49.95 -12.55
CA LEU A 6 -6.19 -49.28 -11.45
C LEU A 6 -4.92 -50.06 -11.06
N THR A 7 -3.81 -49.36 -10.77
CA THR A 7 -2.78 -49.69 -9.76
C THR A 7 -1.80 -48.51 -9.71
N GLY A 8 -1.28 -47.99 -8.62
CA GLY A 8 -1.28 -48.31 -7.19
C GLY A 8 -0.14 -47.51 -6.55
N LEU A 9 -0.39 -47.02 -5.34
CA LEU A 9 0.54 -46.48 -4.33
C LEU A 9 2.04 -46.30 -4.71
N LEU A 10 2.54 -45.08 -4.56
CA LEU A 10 3.81 -44.87 -3.85
C LEU A 10 3.59 -43.89 -2.70
N ALA A 11 3.55 -44.46 -1.50
CA ALA A 11 3.67 -43.75 -0.24
C ALA A 11 5.12 -43.28 -0.07
N VAL A 12 5.33 -41.99 0.11
CA VAL A 12 6.55 -41.49 0.76
C VAL A 12 6.18 -41.14 2.20
N LEU A 13 6.57 -42.04 3.09
CA LEU A 13 6.69 -41.81 4.52
C LEU A 13 7.80 -40.77 4.74
N SER A 14 7.47 -39.65 5.40
CA SER A 14 8.46 -38.84 6.09
C SER A 14 7.85 -38.23 7.36
N ALA A 15 8.14 -38.93 8.46
CA ALA A 15 8.42 -38.39 9.80
C ALA A 15 7.50 -37.30 10.36
N GLY A 16 6.66 -37.69 11.33
CA GLY A 16 6.35 -36.80 12.43
C GLY A 16 7.57 -36.61 13.32
N ALA A 17 7.84 -35.36 13.72
CA ALA A 17 8.44 -35.00 15.00
C ALA A 17 8.46 -33.47 15.16
N SER A 18 7.81 -33.00 16.23
CA SER A 18 8.08 -31.74 16.94
C SER A 18 7.87 -30.43 16.18
N ALA A 19 6.61 -30.09 15.99
CA ALA A 19 6.14 -28.71 15.88
C ALA A 19 6.20 -28.04 17.27
N GLU A 20 7.34 -27.48 17.68
CA GLU A 20 7.35 -26.59 18.88
C GLU A 20 8.60 -25.71 19.06
N SER A 21 9.69 -25.89 18.28
CA SER A 21 10.94 -25.14 18.56
C SER A 21 11.43 -24.19 17.45
N VAL A 22 10.79 -24.17 16.27
CA VAL A 22 11.24 -23.28 15.17
C VAL A 22 10.56 -21.91 15.19
N LEU A 23 9.46 -21.74 15.93
CA LEU A 23 8.74 -20.46 16.01
C LEU A 23 9.45 -19.39 16.86
N HIS A 24 10.35 -19.77 17.77
CA HIS A 24 11.02 -18.81 18.67
C HIS A 24 12.38 -18.32 18.18
N ALA A 25 13.02 -19.00 17.22
CA ALA A 25 14.33 -18.59 16.69
C ALA A 25 14.21 -17.68 15.45
N ALA A 26 13.11 -17.77 14.69
CA ALA A 26 12.82 -16.82 13.61
C ALA A 26 12.52 -15.40 14.14
N GLY A 27 12.15 -15.28 15.42
CA GLY A 27 11.85 -13.98 16.07
C GLY A 27 13.07 -13.13 16.44
N LYS A 28 14.30 -13.69 16.43
CA LYS A 28 15.52 -12.92 16.75
C LYS A 28 16.49 -12.70 15.59
N ALA A 29 16.33 -13.42 14.48
CA ALA A 29 17.21 -13.30 13.31
C ALA A 29 16.76 -12.24 12.29
N LEU A 30 15.57 -11.64 12.46
CA LEU A 30 15.11 -10.46 11.70
C LEU A 30 15.45 -9.14 12.40
N GLY A 31 16.48 -9.14 13.26
CA GLY A 31 16.83 -8.00 14.10
C GLY A 31 17.75 -6.95 13.46
N GLN A 32 18.34 -7.18 12.28
CA GLN A 32 19.37 -6.28 11.72
C GLN A 32 19.43 -6.22 10.19
N ILE A 33 18.28 -6.03 9.51
CA ILE A 33 18.29 -5.73 8.06
C ILE A 33 17.48 -4.46 7.79
N SER A 34 18.22 -3.45 7.35
CA SER A 34 17.85 -2.21 6.65
C SER A 34 16.90 -1.23 7.35
N THR A 35 17.52 -0.19 7.90
CA THR A 35 17.01 1.17 7.94
C THR A 35 16.37 1.58 6.60
N GLY A 36 15.06 1.81 6.60
CA GLY A 36 14.32 2.41 5.48
C GLY A 36 13.28 1.47 4.88
N VAL A 37 12.01 1.88 4.98
CA VAL A 37 10.82 1.24 4.37
C VAL A 37 10.25 0.03 5.14
N ALA A 38 9.56 0.30 6.24
CA ALA A 38 8.36 -0.44 6.69
C ALA A 38 7.79 0.18 7.99
N GLU A 39 7.54 1.49 8.00
CA GLU A 39 6.55 2.02 8.95
C GLU A 39 5.18 1.68 8.41
N GLY A 40 4.56 0.67 8.99
CA GLY A 40 3.15 0.40 8.79
C GLY A 40 2.90 -1.07 8.56
N ILE A 41 2.70 -1.81 9.65
CA ILE A 41 1.44 -2.55 9.88
C ILE A 41 1.25 -2.71 11.40
N THR A 42 1.10 -1.62 12.16
CA THR A 42 0.55 -1.68 13.52
C THR A 42 -0.11 -0.37 13.93
N GLN A 43 -1.23 0.01 13.31
CA GLN A 43 -2.17 0.94 13.94
C GLN A 43 -3.58 0.34 13.96
N PRO A 44 -4.25 0.31 15.13
CA PRO A 44 -5.62 -0.17 15.23
C PRO A 44 -6.56 0.77 14.48
N MET A 45 -7.39 0.21 13.58
CA MET A 45 -8.41 0.89 12.78
C MET A 45 -9.57 1.44 13.64
N ARG A 46 -9.29 2.41 14.51
CA ARG A 46 -10.30 3.26 15.14
C ARG A 46 -10.01 4.68 14.68
N ASP A 47 -10.62 5.07 13.57
CA ASP A 47 -10.52 6.39 12.94
C ASP A 47 -9.08 6.83 12.65
N ALA A 48 -8.58 6.52 11.44
CA ALA A 48 -7.35 7.13 10.94
C ALA A 48 -7.48 8.66 11.11
N GLN A 49 -6.72 9.22 12.06
CA GLN A 49 -6.77 10.64 12.36
C GLN A 49 -6.51 11.41 11.07
N PRO A 50 -7.31 12.43 10.75
CA PRO A 50 -7.10 13.11 9.49
C PRO A 50 -5.77 13.85 9.49
N GLU A 51 -5.10 13.80 8.34
CA GLU A 51 -3.74 14.31 8.16
C GLU A 51 -3.63 15.17 6.90
N TRP A 52 -2.65 16.06 6.86
CA TRP A 52 -2.34 16.83 5.66
C TRP A 52 -1.38 16.03 4.76
N ILE A 53 -1.86 15.64 3.58
CA ILE A 53 -1.02 15.05 2.53
C ILE A 53 -0.66 16.12 1.50
N THR A 54 0.53 16.01 0.91
CA THR A 54 0.97 16.90 -0.17
C THR A 54 0.82 16.22 -1.52
N ILE A 55 0.08 16.87 -2.42
CA ILE A 55 0.01 16.52 -3.83
C ILE A 55 1.00 17.41 -4.57
N ALA A 56 2.08 16.79 -5.03
CA ALA A 56 3.14 17.50 -5.74
C ALA A 56 2.63 18.11 -7.06
N PRO A 57 3.16 19.27 -7.46
CA PRO A 57 3.01 19.81 -8.81
C PRO A 57 3.44 18.79 -9.88
N LYS A 58 2.71 18.74 -11.01
CA LYS A 58 3.14 17.94 -12.18
C LYS A 58 3.78 18.79 -13.25
N SER A 59 4.39 18.16 -14.26
CA SER A 59 5.00 18.86 -15.39
C SER A 59 3.96 19.64 -16.21
N LYS A 60 4.44 20.63 -16.98
CA LYS A 60 3.58 21.40 -17.90
C LYS A 60 2.83 20.50 -18.88
N GLN A 61 3.53 19.50 -19.45
CA GLN A 61 2.94 18.63 -20.46
C GLN A 61 1.83 17.75 -19.87
N GLU A 62 2.03 17.19 -18.68
CA GLU A 62 1.00 16.43 -17.97
C GLU A 62 -0.21 17.30 -17.64
N CYS A 63 0.01 18.53 -17.17
CA CYS A 63 -1.11 19.42 -16.83
C CYS A 63 -1.91 19.89 -18.04
N ILE A 64 -1.28 20.08 -19.20
CA ILE A 64 -1.98 20.39 -20.46
C ILE A 64 -2.84 19.20 -20.89
N ALA A 65 -2.32 17.97 -20.75
CA ALA A 65 -3.09 16.76 -21.05
C ALA A 65 -4.28 16.61 -20.09
N GLU A 66 -4.08 16.86 -18.79
CA GLU A 66 -5.13 16.78 -17.77
C GLU A 66 -6.21 17.85 -17.93
N SER A 67 -5.86 19.03 -18.43
CA SER A 67 -6.80 20.14 -18.64
C SER A 67 -7.51 20.14 -20.00
N GLY A 68 -7.26 19.15 -20.86
CA GLY A 68 -7.83 19.09 -22.20
C GLY A 68 -7.24 20.13 -23.17
N GLY A 69 -6.01 20.58 -22.94
CA GLY A 69 -5.32 21.56 -23.80
C GLY A 69 -5.47 23.01 -23.35
N GLU A 70 -6.25 23.29 -22.30
CA GLU A 70 -6.58 24.65 -21.88
C GLU A 70 -5.80 25.11 -20.64
N LEU A 71 -5.54 26.40 -20.54
CA LEU A 71 -4.91 27.02 -19.36
C LEU A 71 -5.97 27.46 -18.33
N ASN A 72 -6.83 26.53 -17.94
CA ASN A 72 -7.94 26.75 -17.01
C ASN A 72 -7.58 26.40 -15.56
N THR A 73 -8.56 26.37 -14.66
CA THR A 73 -8.35 26.08 -13.23
C THR A 73 -7.80 24.68 -12.98
N ILE A 74 -8.10 23.70 -13.84
CA ILE A 74 -7.56 22.34 -13.76
C ILE A 74 -6.05 22.38 -14.01
N TYR A 75 -5.63 23.08 -15.07
CA TYR A 75 -4.21 23.28 -15.39
C TYR A 75 -3.47 23.97 -14.22
N MET A 76 -4.03 25.06 -13.69
CA MET A 76 -3.40 25.81 -12.59
C MET A 76 -3.28 24.95 -11.33
N ARG A 77 -4.31 24.18 -10.98
CA ARG A 77 -4.32 23.27 -9.82
C ARG A 77 -3.29 22.15 -9.97
N CYS A 78 -3.13 21.62 -11.19
CA CYS A 78 -2.11 20.62 -11.51
C CYS A 78 -0.69 21.19 -11.41
N ARG A 79 -0.48 22.42 -11.90
CA ARG A 79 0.84 23.09 -11.91
C ARG A 79 1.33 23.58 -10.56
N ASN A 80 0.41 23.87 -9.65
CA ASN A 80 0.75 24.41 -8.33
C ASN A 80 0.83 23.33 -7.25
N GLY A 81 0.28 22.14 -7.51
CA GLY A 81 0.05 21.16 -6.46
C GLY A 81 -0.91 21.70 -5.39
N ARG A 82 -1.06 20.95 -4.30
CA ARG A 82 -1.86 21.36 -3.13
C ARG A 82 -1.57 20.47 -1.94
N GLN A 83 -2.03 20.88 -0.76
CA GLN A 83 -2.21 19.99 0.37
C GLN A 83 -3.68 19.67 0.56
N GLU A 84 -3.98 18.42 0.88
CA GLU A 84 -5.32 17.96 1.20
C GLU A 84 -5.34 17.42 2.64
N TYR A 85 -6.33 17.85 3.42
CA TYR A 85 -6.59 17.30 4.74
C TYR A 85 -7.49 16.09 4.57
N VAL A 86 -6.98 14.89 4.82
CA VAL A 86 -7.63 13.64 4.40
C VAL A 86 -7.94 12.76 5.59
N ARG A 87 -9.11 12.13 5.56
CA ARG A 87 -9.48 11.02 6.45
C ARG A 87 -9.73 9.78 5.61
N HIS A 88 -9.23 8.64 6.06
CA HIS A 88 -9.61 7.35 5.48
C HIS A 88 -10.78 6.78 6.30
N ASP A 89 -11.83 6.32 5.63
CA ASP A 89 -12.93 5.61 6.29
C ASP A 89 -12.57 4.16 6.60
N ALA A 90 -13.50 3.41 7.21
CA ALA A 90 -13.28 2.01 7.59
C ALA A 90 -13.01 1.09 6.38
N ASP A 91 -13.45 1.48 5.17
CA ASP A 91 -13.19 0.76 3.92
C ASP A 91 -11.84 1.18 3.28
N GLY A 92 -11.10 2.10 3.90
CA GLY A 92 -9.87 2.67 3.38
C GLY A 92 -10.07 3.73 2.29
N ARG A 93 -11.30 4.20 2.07
CA ARG A 93 -11.56 5.24 1.06
C ARG A 93 -11.15 6.61 1.61
N LYS A 94 -10.37 7.32 0.81
CA LYS A 94 -9.93 8.69 1.08
C LYS A 94 -11.10 9.66 0.97
N ARG A 95 -11.33 10.45 2.02
CA ARG A 95 -12.19 11.64 2.01
C ARG A 95 -11.37 12.89 2.25
N VAL A 96 -11.49 13.86 1.35
CA VAL A 96 -10.87 15.18 1.49
C VAL A 96 -11.80 16.05 2.33
N LEU A 97 -11.29 16.55 3.46
CA LEU A 97 -12.00 17.42 4.39
C LEU A 97 -11.71 18.89 4.13
N SER A 98 -10.51 19.22 3.65
CA SER A 98 -10.09 20.58 3.32
C SER A 98 -8.91 20.56 2.34
N GLU A 99 -8.70 21.68 1.65
CA GLU A 99 -7.59 21.86 0.71
C GLU A 99 -6.91 23.22 0.96
N ARG A 100 -5.59 23.26 0.77
CA ARG A 100 -4.81 24.51 0.83
C ARG A 100 -3.63 24.50 -0.14
N PRO A 101 -3.08 25.67 -0.50
CA PRO A 101 -1.81 25.74 -1.23
C PRO A 101 -0.66 25.10 -0.46
N ILE A 102 0.39 24.67 -1.17
CA ILE A 102 1.63 24.20 -0.54
C ILE A 102 2.32 25.40 0.13
N PRO A 103 2.60 25.35 1.45
CA PRO A 103 3.31 26.43 2.15
C PRO A 103 4.64 26.76 1.46
N GLN A 104 4.91 28.05 1.25
CA GLN A 104 6.22 28.52 0.81
C GLN A 104 7.09 28.67 2.07
N HIS A 105 8.28 28.06 2.08
CA HIS A 105 9.25 28.17 3.17
C HIS A 105 10.13 29.41 3.02
#